data_AF-A0A2G5TD82-F1
#
_entry.id   AF-A0A2G5TD82-F1
#
_cell.length_a   1.000
_cell.length_b   1.000
_cell.length_c   1.000
_cell.angle_alpha   90.00
_cell.angle_beta   90.00
_cell.angle_gamma   90.00
#
_symmetry.space_group_name_H-M   'P 1'
#
loop_
_entity.id
_entity.type
_entity.pdbx_description
1 polymer ?
#
loop_
_entity_poly.entity_id
_entity_poly.type
_entity_poly.pdbx_seq_one_letter_code
_entity_poly.pdbx_strand_id
1 'polypeptide(L)'
;MEIGDVITFNGTVFSQASSLRANLITTREIPLHIRQDMPNPSTSFNNNPGAWGHALWGPGLFRLGQPFQISVKLDISVFRISANNVEIYQFPIRTVNWNVITAFGMESAYWMSNWVEMKCIRSPTTTRAPRTRRPGNGNGGGHGHGGHGGGYGSGSFSSSDSSESCEY
;
A
#
# COMPACT_ATOMS: atom_id res chain seq x y z
N MET A 1 11.16 -0.33 6.75
CA MET A 1 10.26 0.32 7.72
C MET A 1 10.94 0.35 9.08
N GLU A 2 10.87 1.46 9.79
CA GLU A 2 11.29 1.63 11.18
C GLU A 2 10.08 1.79 12.14
N ILE A 3 10.34 1.67 13.46
CA ILE A 3 9.31 1.87 14.48
C ILE A 3 8.71 3.27 14.32
N GLY A 4 7.39 3.35 14.14
CA GLY A 4 6.64 4.57 13.92
C GLY A 4 6.14 4.73 12.48
N ASP A 5 6.79 4.07 11.51
CA ASP A 5 6.37 4.13 10.10
C ASP A 5 4.99 3.53 9.91
N VAL A 6 4.26 4.11 8.96
CA VAL A 6 2.93 3.63 8.55
C VAL A 6 2.94 3.40 7.05
N ILE A 7 2.61 2.19 6.61
CA ILE A 7 2.23 1.94 5.23
C ILE A 7 0.71 1.93 5.13
N THR A 8 0.16 2.66 4.18
CA THR A 8 -1.28 2.69 3.88
C THR A 8 -1.50 2.27 2.45
N PHE A 9 -2.47 1.41 2.22
CA PHE A 9 -2.87 0.96 0.89
C PHE A 9 -4.39 0.92 0.81
N ASN A 10 -4.90 1.29 -0.35
CA ASN A 10 -6.33 1.33 -0.57
C ASN A 10 -6.69 0.90 -1.99
N GLY A 11 -7.96 0.60 -2.17
CA GLY A 11 -8.44 0.04 -3.43
C GLY A 11 -9.88 -0.39 -3.34
N THR A 12 -10.29 -1.18 -4.31
CA THR A 12 -11.63 -1.77 -4.38
C THR A 12 -11.52 -3.28 -4.56
N VAL A 13 -12.26 -4.03 -3.76
CA VAL A 13 -12.36 -5.49 -3.89
C VAL A 13 -13.34 -5.82 -5.01
N PHE A 14 -13.00 -6.74 -5.90
CA PHE A 14 -13.94 -7.21 -6.92
C PHE A 14 -15.09 -8.02 -6.30
N SER A 15 -16.25 -8.02 -6.96
CA SER A 15 -17.46 -8.68 -6.42
C SER A 15 -17.35 -10.20 -6.37
N GLN A 16 -16.42 -10.79 -7.12
CA GLN A 16 -16.17 -12.24 -7.23
C GLN A 16 -14.88 -12.71 -6.54
N ALA A 17 -14.26 -11.88 -5.70
CA ALA A 17 -13.05 -12.29 -4.99
C ALA A 17 -13.30 -13.51 -4.10
N SER A 18 -12.41 -14.50 -4.14
CA SER A 18 -12.44 -15.67 -3.24
C SER A 18 -11.47 -15.54 -2.06
N SER A 19 -10.38 -14.79 -2.25
CA SER A 19 -9.37 -14.52 -1.21
C SER A 19 -8.61 -13.23 -1.54
N LEU A 20 -8.37 -12.39 -0.54
CA LEU A 20 -7.41 -11.29 -0.61
C LEU A 20 -6.25 -11.54 0.34
N ARG A 21 -5.05 -11.20 -0.12
CA ARG A 21 -3.79 -11.44 0.58
C ARG A 21 -2.87 -10.25 0.44
N ALA A 22 -2.31 -9.78 1.54
CA ALA A 22 -1.35 -8.69 1.60
C ALA A 22 -0.15 -9.10 2.46
N ASN A 23 1.05 -8.73 2.03
CA ASN A 23 2.30 -9.07 2.68
C ASN A 23 3.15 -7.82 2.94
N LEU A 24 3.74 -7.76 4.12
CA LEU A 24 5.00 -7.06 4.33
C LEU A 24 6.13 -8.06 4.19
N ILE A 25 7.13 -7.71 3.38
CA ILE A 25 8.14 -8.63 2.89
C ILE A 25 9.53 -8.06 3.22
N THR A 26 10.41 -8.94 3.70
CA THR A 26 11.86 -8.71 3.77
C THR A 26 12.53 -9.50 2.65
N THR A 27 13.85 -9.43 2.52
CA THR A 27 14.58 -10.24 1.54
C THR A 27 14.44 -11.76 1.72
N ARG A 28 14.04 -12.24 2.90
CA ARG A 28 14.01 -13.69 3.23
C ARG A 28 12.72 -14.18 3.85
N GLU A 29 11.87 -13.29 4.31
CA GLU A 29 10.76 -13.61 5.22
C GLU A 29 9.53 -12.74 4.96
N ILE A 30 8.39 -13.20 5.46
CA ILE A 30 7.13 -12.43 5.52
C ILE A 30 6.84 -12.10 7.00
N PRO A 31 7.26 -10.93 7.52
CA PRO A 31 6.94 -10.52 8.89
C PRO A 31 5.45 -10.40 9.19
N LEU A 32 4.65 -10.03 8.19
CA LEU A 32 3.20 -9.91 8.30
C LEU A 32 2.54 -10.38 7.00
N HIS A 33 1.72 -11.42 7.13
CA HIS A 33 0.79 -11.90 6.12
C HIS A 33 -0.63 -11.64 6.60
N ILE A 34 -1.42 -10.97 5.77
CA ILE A 34 -2.83 -10.67 6.01
C ILE A 34 -3.61 -11.42 4.95
N ARG A 35 -4.53 -12.30 5.35
CA ARG A 35 -5.40 -13.04 4.43
C ARG A 35 -6.83 -13.06 4.91
N GLN A 36 -7.76 -12.74 4.02
CA GLN A 36 -9.18 -12.97 4.23
C GLN A 36 -9.73 -13.79 3.08
N ASP A 37 -10.31 -14.93 3.40
CA ASP A 37 -11.12 -15.69 2.45
C ASP A 37 -12.52 -15.08 2.41
N MET A 38 -13.03 -14.80 1.23
CA MET A 38 -14.29 -14.09 1.05
C MET A 38 -15.43 -15.08 0.81
N PRO A 39 -16.65 -14.81 1.31
CA PRO A 39 -17.09 -13.59 1.99
C PRO A 39 -16.92 -13.64 3.53
N ASN A 40 -15.99 -14.44 4.07
CA ASN A 40 -15.90 -14.62 5.51
C ASN A 40 -15.58 -13.28 6.21
N PRO A 41 -16.24 -12.98 7.35
CA PRO A 41 -16.06 -11.72 8.06
C PRO A 41 -14.85 -11.73 9.01
N SER A 42 -13.86 -12.60 8.77
CA SER A 42 -12.66 -12.73 9.61
C SER A 42 -11.40 -12.79 8.77
N THR A 43 -10.37 -12.11 9.24
CA THR A 43 -9.07 -12.05 8.61
C THR A 43 -8.08 -12.86 9.44
N SER A 44 -7.31 -13.71 8.77
CA SER A 44 -6.13 -14.36 9.33
C SER A 44 -4.90 -13.46 9.22
N PHE A 45 -4.12 -13.41 10.29
CA PHE A 45 -2.84 -12.74 10.39
C PHE A 45 -1.78 -13.77 10.74
N ASN A 46 -0.66 -13.76 10.02
CA ASN A 46 0.43 -14.72 10.25
C ASN A 46 1.79 -14.13 9.86
N ASN A 47 2.85 -14.92 10.04
CA ASN A 47 4.18 -14.63 9.54
C ASN A 47 4.82 -15.90 8.97
N ASN A 48 5.85 -15.73 8.15
CA ASN A 48 6.63 -16.83 7.57
C ASN A 48 8.13 -16.48 7.55
N PRO A 49 8.90 -16.87 8.60
CA PRO A 49 10.35 -16.73 8.65
C PRO A 49 11.09 -17.94 8.02
N GLY A 50 10.40 -18.77 7.22
CA GLY A 50 10.90 -20.03 6.66
C GLY A 50 9.87 -21.17 6.71
N ALA A 51 8.89 -21.06 7.61
CA ALA A 51 7.66 -21.84 7.62
C ALA A 51 6.50 -20.98 8.16
N TRP A 52 5.26 -21.29 7.77
CA TRP A 52 4.09 -20.57 8.28
C TRP A 52 3.93 -20.77 9.80
N GLY A 53 3.79 -19.68 10.53
CA GLY A 53 3.48 -19.71 11.95
C GLY A 53 2.02 -20.11 12.25
N HIS A 54 1.64 -20.04 13.53
CA HIS A 54 0.25 -20.22 13.94
C HIS A 54 -0.58 -18.97 13.58
N ALA A 55 -1.57 -19.11 12.70
CA ALA A 55 -2.44 -18.01 12.31
C ALA A 55 -3.23 -17.47 13.51
N LEU A 56 -3.30 -16.15 13.63
CA LEU A 56 -4.23 -15.48 14.54
C LEU A 56 -5.39 -14.91 13.74
N TRP A 57 -6.56 -14.81 14.37
CA TRP A 57 -7.77 -14.35 13.71
C TRP A 57 -8.21 -13.02 14.29
N GLY A 58 -8.64 -12.12 13.40
CA GLY A 58 -9.17 -10.81 13.74
C GLY A 58 -10.42 -10.47 12.93
N PRO A 59 -10.90 -9.22 13.04
CA PRO A 59 -12.07 -8.75 12.31
C PRO A 59 -11.80 -8.71 10.80
N GLY A 60 -12.85 -8.83 10.00
CA GLY A 60 -12.77 -8.71 8.54
C GLY A 60 -12.34 -7.32 8.09
N LEU A 61 -11.40 -7.27 7.16
CA LEU A 61 -10.86 -6.06 6.53
C LEU A 61 -11.55 -5.70 5.22
N PHE A 62 -12.02 -6.71 4.51
CA PHE A 62 -12.48 -6.59 3.12
C PHE A 62 -13.96 -6.95 2.99
N ARG A 63 -14.62 -6.35 2.00
CA ARG A 63 -16.01 -6.65 1.61
C ARG A 63 -16.10 -6.67 0.09
N LEU A 64 -16.83 -7.64 -0.45
CA LEU A 64 -16.99 -7.80 -1.91
C LEU A 64 -17.60 -6.54 -2.54
N GLY A 65 -16.99 -6.06 -3.62
CA GLY A 65 -17.46 -4.88 -4.36
C GLY A 65 -17.29 -3.54 -3.63
N GLN A 66 -16.60 -3.50 -2.48
CA GLN A 66 -16.47 -2.30 -1.67
C GLN A 66 -15.05 -1.72 -1.74
N PRO A 67 -14.92 -0.39 -1.61
CA PRO A 67 -13.62 0.22 -1.37
C PRO A 67 -13.10 -0.14 0.03
N PHE A 68 -11.80 -0.14 0.19
CA PHE A 68 -11.13 -0.34 1.47
C PHE A 68 -9.93 0.60 1.60
N GLN A 69 -9.55 0.94 2.83
CA GLN A 69 -8.28 1.56 3.17
C GLN A 69 -7.72 0.87 4.42
N ILE A 70 -6.54 0.28 4.29
CA ILE A 70 -5.84 -0.39 5.38
C ILE A 70 -4.51 0.30 5.63
N SER A 71 -4.22 0.56 6.89
CA SER A 71 -2.92 1.07 7.35
C SER A 71 -2.27 0.06 8.28
N VAL A 72 -0.96 -0.15 8.13
CA VAL A 72 -0.14 -0.93 9.04
C VAL A 72 0.95 -0.04 9.60
N LYS A 73 0.89 0.19 10.91
CA LYS A 73 1.94 0.89 11.65
C LYS A 73 2.87 -0.11 12.32
N LEU A 74 4.17 0.08 12.14
CA LEU A 74 5.19 -0.66 12.89
C LEU A 74 5.37 -0.02 14.28
N ASP A 75 5.15 -0.79 15.34
CA ASP A 75 5.43 -0.40 16.73
C ASP A 75 6.54 -1.30 17.31
N ILE A 76 6.94 -1.07 18.56
CA ILE A 76 8.08 -1.77 19.21
C ILE A 76 7.92 -3.30 19.21
N SER A 77 6.70 -3.81 19.40
CA SER A 77 6.46 -5.26 19.53
C SER A 77 5.28 -5.78 18.69
N VAL A 78 4.60 -4.91 17.94
CA VAL A 78 3.39 -5.25 17.19
C VAL A 78 3.33 -4.51 15.85
N PHE A 79 2.67 -5.12 14.89
CA PHE A 79 2.06 -4.42 13.76
C PHE A 79 0.66 -3.99 14.17
N ARG A 80 0.39 -2.69 14.18
CA ARG A 80 -0.95 -2.14 14.43
C ARG A 80 -1.67 -2.00 13.10
N ILE A 81 -2.78 -2.69 12.94
CA ILE A 81 -3.58 -2.69 11.72
C ILE A 81 -4.82 -1.85 11.94
N SER A 82 -5.01 -0.88 11.06
CA SER A 82 -6.17 0.00 11.05
C SER A 82 -6.95 -0.13 9.76
N ALA A 83 -8.28 -0.11 9.85
CA ALA A 83 -9.18 0.03 8.71
C ALA A 83 -9.89 1.39 8.82
N ASN A 84 -9.87 2.17 7.73
CA ASN A 84 -10.48 3.51 7.70
C ASN A 84 -10.03 4.39 8.89
N ASN A 85 -8.72 4.38 9.19
CA ASN A 85 -8.09 5.12 10.29
C ASN A 85 -8.46 4.69 11.72
N VAL A 86 -9.17 3.57 11.90
CA VAL A 86 -9.47 3.01 13.23
C VAL A 86 -8.62 1.75 13.42
N GLU A 87 -7.84 1.69 14.50
CA GLU A 87 -7.10 0.47 14.86
C GLU A 87 -8.11 -0.64 15.20
N ILE A 88 -7.96 -1.78 14.54
CA ILE A 88 -8.88 -2.92 14.66
C ILE A 88 -8.17 -4.21 15.04
N TYR A 89 -6.85 -4.25 14.92
CA TYR A 89 -6.06 -5.42 15.28
C TYR A 89 -4.61 -5.07 15.60
N GLN A 90 -3.99 -5.86 16.47
CA GLN A 90 -2.55 -5.82 16.74
C GLN A 90 -1.98 -7.21 16.54
N PHE A 91 -1.06 -7.36 15.58
CA PHE A 91 -0.37 -8.62 15.34
C PHE A 91 1.02 -8.57 15.99
N PRO A 92 1.37 -9.48 16.90
CA PRO A 92 2.69 -9.48 17.53
C PRO A 92 3.78 -9.75 16.50
N ILE A 93 4.88 -9.02 16.61
CA ILE A 93 6.07 -9.28 15.81
C ILE A 93 6.66 -10.63 16.23
N ARG A 94 6.87 -11.51 15.25
CA ARG A 94 7.31 -12.92 15.46
C ARG A 94 8.57 -13.29 14.67
N THR A 95 9.20 -12.31 14.04
CA THR A 95 10.47 -12.47 13.34
C THR A 95 11.48 -11.54 13.97
N VAL A 96 12.77 -11.90 13.90
CA VAL A 96 13.90 -11.06 14.33
C VAL A 96 14.25 -9.97 13.30
N ASN A 97 13.86 -10.16 12.03
CA ASN A 97 14.19 -9.28 10.89
C ASN A 97 13.04 -8.31 10.55
N TRP A 98 12.19 -7.99 11.52
CA TRP A 98 11.02 -7.10 11.33
C TRP A 98 11.41 -5.68 10.91
N ASN A 99 12.61 -5.23 11.25
CA ASN A 99 13.13 -3.88 10.98
C ASN A 99 13.73 -3.72 9.58
N VAL A 100 13.76 -4.79 8.77
CA VAL A 100 14.29 -4.76 7.38
C VAL A 100 13.20 -5.09 6.36
N ILE A 101 11.97 -4.65 6.61
CA ILE A 101 10.89 -4.71 5.62
C ILE A 101 11.26 -3.83 4.43
N THR A 102 11.38 -4.47 3.26
CA THR A 102 11.81 -3.86 2.00
C THR A 102 10.67 -3.69 0.99
N ALA A 103 9.57 -4.42 1.16
CA ALA A 103 8.48 -4.37 0.19
C ALA A 103 7.11 -4.63 0.81
N PHE A 104 6.09 -4.14 0.11
CA PHE A 104 4.70 -4.51 0.28
C PHE A 104 4.20 -5.19 -1.00
N GLY A 105 3.39 -6.23 -0.86
CA GLY A 105 2.81 -6.94 -1.99
C GLY A 105 1.39 -7.40 -1.71
N MET A 106 0.51 -7.25 -2.70
CA MET A 106 -0.81 -7.87 -2.71
C MET A 106 -0.78 -9.11 -3.61
N GLU A 107 -1.11 -10.27 -3.06
CA GLU A 107 -1.06 -11.57 -3.75
C GLU A 107 -2.46 -12.03 -4.21
N SER A 108 -3.24 -11.11 -4.77
CA SER A 108 -4.54 -11.44 -5.35
C SER A 108 -4.79 -10.60 -6.59
N ALA A 109 -5.43 -11.21 -7.60
CA ALA A 109 -5.88 -10.52 -8.81
C ALA A 109 -7.29 -9.92 -8.66
N TYR A 110 -7.96 -10.14 -7.52
CA TYR A 110 -9.37 -9.76 -7.31
C TYR A 110 -9.55 -8.42 -6.60
N TRP A 111 -8.65 -7.48 -6.87
CA TRP A 111 -8.74 -6.12 -6.37
C TRP A 111 -8.14 -5.15 -7.38
N MET A 112 -8.46 -3.88 -7.22
CA MET A 112 -7.83 -2.77 -7.94
C MET A 112 -7.19 -1.82 -6.92
N SER A 113 -5.92 -1.49 -7.14
CA SER A 113 -5.19 -0.50 -6.35
C SER A 113 -5.59 0.91 -6.79
N ASN A 114 -5.83 1.82 -5.85
CA ASN A 114 -5.82 3.25 -6.17
C ASN A 114 -4.44 3.82 -5.85
N TRP A 115 -3.93 3.61 -4.63
CA TRP A 115 -2.58 3.99 -4.25
C TRP A 115 -2.04 3.15 -3.08
N VAL A 116 -0.71 3.19 -2.95
CA VAL A 116 0.04 2.70 -1.79
C VAL A 116 0.99 3.81 -1.38
N GLU A 117 1.00 4.16 -0.10
CA GLU A 117 1.81 5.25 0.45
C GLU A 117 2.51 4.77 1.71
N MET A 118 3.76 5.20 1.90
CA MET A 118 4.49 5.02 3.16
C MET A 118 4.72 6.39 3.78
N LYS A 119 4.27 6.55 5.03
CA LYS A 119 4.56 7.70 5.87
C LYS A 119 5.63 7.30 6.89
N CYS A 120 6.86 7.73 6.64
CA CYS A 120 7.97 7.49 7.55
C CYS A 120 7.90 8.41 8.77
N ILE A 121 8.22 7.90 9.97
CA ILE A 121 8.24 8.70 11.20
C ILE A 121 9.34 9.76 11.13
N ARG A 122 10.44 9.43 10.46
CA ARG A 122 11.51 10.36 10.07
C ARG A 122 11.49 10.47 8.55
N SER A 123 10.67 11.39 8.04
CA SER A 123 10.75 11.75 6.62
C SER A 123 12.16 12.28 6.34
N PRO A 124 12.83 11.82 5.26
CA PRO A 124 14.08 12.44 4.84
C PRO A 124 13.83 13.93 4.63
N THR A 125 14.70 14.78 5.20
CA THR A 125 14.60 16.23 5.03
C THR A 125 14.70 16.55 3.55
N THR A 126 13.58 16.90 2.92
CA THR A 126 13.62 17.28 1.50
C THR A 126 14.38 18.61 1.40
N THR A 127 15.51 18.61 0.69
CA THR A 127 16.20 19.85 0.31
C THR A 127 15.51 20.56 -0.86
N ARG A 128 14.34 20.06 -1.28
CA ARG A 128 13.55 20.68 -2.32
C ARG A 128 12.82 21.87 -1.74
N ALA A 129 13.39 23.06 -1.96
CA ALA A 129 12.70 24.32 -1.72
C ALA A 129 11.26 24.25 -2.29
N PRO A 130 10.25 24.76 -1.57
CA PRO A 130 8.89 24.86 -2.09
C PRO A 130 8.96 25.45 -3.50
N ARG A 131 8.41 24.76 -4.50
CA ARG A 131 8.29 25.34 -5.85
C ARG A 131 7.54 26.65 -5.68
N THR A 132 8.23 27.76 -5.88
CA THR A 132 7.60 29.06 -6.03
C THR A 132 6.55 28.90 -7.13
N ARG A 133 5.29 29.20 -6.83
CA ARG A 133 4.27 29.33 -7.88
C ARG A 133 4.84 30.33 -8.89
N ARG A 134 5.17 29.84 -10.08
CA ARG A 134 5.68 30.65 -11.18
C ARG A 134 4.67 31.78 -11.43
N PRO A 135 5.05 33.06 -11.32
CA PRO A 135 4.17 34.16 -11.71
C PRO A 135 4.06 34.13 -13.24
N GLY A 136 3.01 33.49 -13.74
CA GLY A 136 2.72 33.44 -15.17
C GLY A 136 1.84 34.62 -15.57
N ASN A 137 2.45 35.79 -15.73
CA ASN A 137 1.90 36.87 -16.55
C ASN A 137 2.46 36.67 -17.96
N GLY A 138 1.61 36.30 -18.93
CA GLY A 138 2.04 36.06 -20.30
C GLY A 138 0.88 35.75 -21.23
N ASN A 139 0.29 36.81 -21.79
CA ASN A 139 -0.52 36.73 -23.01
C ASN A 139 0.33 36.15 -24.14
N GLY A 140 -0.17 35.10 -24.80
CA GLY A 140 0.47 34.53 -25.98
C GLY A 140 -0.50 33.62 -26.70
N GLY A 141 -1.19 34.18 -27.71
CA GLY A 141 -2.04 33.44 -28.61
C GLY A 141 -1.25 32.46 -29.48
N GLY A 142 -1.90 31.39 -29.89
CA GLY A 142 -1.36 30.42 -30.84
C GLY A 142 -2.46 29.49 -31.33
N HIS A 143 -2.97 29.78 -32.52
CA HIS A 143 -3.81 28.88 -33.31
C HIS A 143 -3.00 27.66 -33.74
N GLY A 144 -3.57 26.47 -33.63
CA GLY A 144 -3.00 25.23 -34.16
C GLY A 144 -4.10 24.20 -34.46
N HIS A 145 -4.49 24.12 -35.73
CA HIS A 145 -5.30 23.05 -36.29
C HIS A 145 -4.49 21.76 -36.42
N GLY A 146 -5.16 20.61 -36.28
CA GLY A 146 -4.83 19.39 -37.02
C GLY A 146 -4.66 18.13 -36.17
N GLY A 147 -5.35 17.06 -36.59
CA GLY A 147 -4.88 15.69 -36.38
C GLY A 147 -5.89 14.70 -35.82
N HIS A 148 -6.71 14.11 -36.70
CA HIS A 148 -7.34 12.81 -36.47
C HIS A 148 -6.26 11.71 -36.34
N GLY A 149 -6.45 10.78 -35.41
CA GLY A 149 -5.62 9.59 -35.30
C GLY A 149 -6.13 8.66 -34.20
N GLY A 150 -7.13 7.83 -34.53
CA GLY A 150 -7.54 6.70 -33.71
C GLY A 150 -6.47 5.62 -33.75
N GLY A 151 -5.99 5.21 -32.58
CA GLY A 151 -5.00 4.15 -32.42
C GLY A 151 -5.24 3.41 -31.12
N TYR A 152 -5.66 2.16 -31.25
CA TYR A 152 -5.73 1.17 -30.17
C TYR A 152 -4.29 0.86 -29.77
N GLY A 153 -3.85 1.40 -28.64
CA GLY A 153 -2.50 1.26 -28.11
C GLY A 153 -2.55 0.84 -26.65
N SER A 154 -2.05 -0.36 -26.39
CA SER A 154 -1.69 -0.88 -25.07
C SER A 154 -1.01 0.19 -24.21
N GLY A 155 -1.71 0.63 -23.16
CA GLY A 155 -1.20 1.62 -22.21
C GLY A 155 -0.10 1.03 -21.33
N SER A 156 1.15 1.29 -21.72
CA SER A 156 2.25 1.36 -20.76
C SER A 156 2.15 2.74 -20.11
N PHE A 157 1.57 2.80 -18.92
CA PHE A 157 1.39 4.06 -18.21
C PHE A 157 2.63 4.34 -17.36
N SER A 158 3.40 5.34 -17.77
CA SER A 158 4.39 6.01 -16.93
C SER A 158 3.67 6.68 -15.77
N SER A 159 3.61 6.00 -14.63
CA SER A 159 3.20 6.60 -13.36
C SER A 159 4.17 7.72 -13.02
N SER A 160 3.63 8.94 -12.95
CA SER A 160 4.37 10.13 -12.56
C SER A 160 4.88 9.98 -11.14
N ASP A 161 6.19 10.11 -10.99
CA ASP A 161 6.95 10.17 -9.74
C ASP A 161 6.25 11.02 -8.67
N SER A 162 5.76 10.33 -7.64
CA SER A 162 5.59 10.86 -6.29
C SER A 162 5.87 9.75 -5.28
N SER A 163 6.81 8.86 -5.61
CA SER A 163 7.42 7.98 -4.63
C SER A 163 8.55 8.77 -3.99
N GLU A 164 8.23 9.56 -2.95
CA GLU A 164 9.23 9.80 -1.91
C GLU A 164 9.37 8.49 -1.14
N SER A 165 9.98 7.53 -1.82
CA SER A 165 10.52 6.30 -1.25
C SER A 165 11.44 6.72 -0.12
N CYS A 166 11.35 6.06 1.04
CA CYS A 166 12.31 6.23 2.13
C CYS A 166 13.65 5.58 1.74
N GLU A 167 14.24 6.05 0.64
CA GLU A 167 15.56 5.68 0.15
C GLU A 167 16.58 6.57 0.85
N TYR A 168 17.53 5.92 1.52
CA TYR A 168 18.80 6.49 1.93
C TYR A 168 19.81 6.37 0.78
#